data_AF-A0A1Q6Q9A2-F1
#
_entry.id   AF-A0A1Q6Q9A2-F1
#
_cell.length_a   1.000
_cell.length_b   1.000
_cell.length_c   1.000
_cell.angle_alpha   90.00
_cell.angle_beta   90.00
_cell.angle_gamma   90.00
#
_symmetry.space_group_name_H-M   'P 1'
#
loop_
_entity.id
_entity.type
_entity.pdbx_description
1 polymer ?
#
loop_
_entity_poly.entity_id
_entity_poly.type
_entity_poly.pdbx_seq_one_letter_code
_entity_poly.pdbx_strand_id
1 'polypeptide(L)' 'MNFPEHILKLRQERGLKQSDVASAIGVTVRAYQAYEYGKSEPRMSTLIALADFYDLSLDELVCRKAEHGV' A
#
# COMPACT_ATOMS: atom_id res chain seq x y z
N MET A 1 8.24 -9.74 -4.84
CA MET A 1 7.26 -8.90 -4.12
C MET A 1 7.78 -7.48 -4.10
N ASN A 2 7.13 -6.62 -4.88
CA ASN A 2 7.32 -5.17 -4.86
C ASN A 2 6.11 -4.50 -4.19
N PHE A 3 6.15 -3.17 -4.04
CA PHE A 3 5.07 -2.42 -3.39
C PHE A 3 3.66 -2.70 -3.99
N PRO A 4 3.43 -2.61 -5.32
CA PRO A 4 2.12 -2.94 -5.92
C PRO A 4 1.62 -4.34 -5.60
N GLU A 5 2.49 -5.35 -5.73
CA GLU A 5 2.17 -6.75 -5.42
C GLU A 5 1.83 -6.93 -3.93
N HIS A 6 2.53 -6.22 -3.05
CA HIS A 6 2.34 -6.31 -1.61
C HIS A 6 0.98 -5.76 -1.16
N ILE A 7 0.62 -4.54 -1.59
CA ILE A 7 -0.67 -3.94 -1.22
C ILE A 7 -1.86 -4.69 -1.82
N LEU A 8 -1.71 -5.27 -3.02
CA LEU A 8 -2.70 -6.17 -3.62
C LEU A 8 -2.91 -7.40 -2.73
N LYS A 9 -1.81 -8.03 -2.31
CA LYS A 9 -1.84 -9.21 -1.43
C LYS A 9 -2.50 -8.89 -0.08
N LEU A 10 -2.06 -7.82 0.60
CA LEU A 10 -2.63 -7.40 1.89
C LEU A 10 -4.13 -7.14 1.79
N ARG A 11 -4.58 -6.49 0.70
CA ARG A 11 -6.01 -6.26 0.46
C ARG A 11 -6.77 -7.58 0.30
N GLN A 12 -6.25 -8.51 -0.50
CA GLN A 12 -6.88 -9.80 -0.77
C GLN A 12 -6.94 -10.68 0.48
N GLU A 13 -5.88 -10.70 1.30
CA GLU A 13 -5.83 -11.43 2.57
C GLU A 13 -6.87 -10.93 3.58
N ARG A 14 -7.20 -9.62 3.53
CA ARG A 14 -8.27 -9.02 4.35
C ARG A 14 -9.66 -9.11 3.71
N GLY A 15 -9.80 -9.70 2.53
CA GLY A 15 -11.09 -9.84 1.83
C GLY A 15 -11.72 -8.51 1.38
N LEU A 16 -10.91 -7.47 1.21
CA LEU A 16 -11.38 -6.11 0.91
C LEU A 16 -11.50 -5.84 -0.59
N LYS A 17 -12.48 -5.03 -0.97
CA LYS A 17 -12.55 -4.44 -2.32
C LYS A 17 -11.57 -3.27 -2.42
N GLN A 18 -11.15 -2.95 -3.64
CA GLN A 18 -10.31 -1.77 -3.91
C GLN A 18 -10.98 -0.46 -3.44
N SER A 19 -12.31 -0.39 -3.50
CA SER A 19 -13.09 0.75 -2.99
C SER A 19 -12.98 0.92 -1.49
N ASP A 20 -12.84 -0.17 -0.75
CA ASP A 20 -12.85 -0.15 0.71
C ASP A 20 -11.54 0.47 1.20
N VAL A 21 -10.40 0.03 0.65
CA VAL A 21 -9.08 0.58 0.96
C VAL A 21 -8.98 2.03 0.51
N ALA A 22 -9.43 2.34 -0.71
CA ALA A 22 -9.40 3.71 -1.23
C ALA A 22 -10.16 4.69 -0.31
N SER A 23 -11.34 4.29 0.16
CA SER A 23 -12.14 5.09 1.09
C SER A 23 -11.44 5.26 2.44
N ALA A 24 -10.84 4.19 2.98
CA ALA A 24 -10.15 4.21 4.26
C ALA A 24 -8.91 5.12 4.26
N ILE A 25 -8.14 5.13 3.17
CA ILE A 25 -6.92 5.96 3.06
C ILE A 25 -7.16 7.34 2.42
N GLY A 26 -8.42 7.70 2.14
CA GLY A 26 -8.79 9.02 1.64
C GLY A 26 -8.38 9.31 0.20
N VAL A 27 -8.38 8.30 -0.70
CA VAL A 27 -8.07 8.46 -2.13
C VAL A 27 -9.21 7.99 -3.02
N THR A 28 -9.16 8.35 -4.31
CA THR A 28 -10.11 7.80 -5.28
C THR A 28 -9.82 6.32 -5.56
N VAL A 29 -10.86 5.54 -5.88
CA VAL A 29 -10.69 4.12 -6.26
C VAL A 29 -9.72 3.96 -7.43
N ARG A 30 -9.77 4.89 -8.40
CA ARG A 30 -8.86 4.90 -9.56
C ARG A 30 -7.41 5.11 -9.16
N ALA A 31 -7.15 5.99 -8.18
CA ALA A 31 -5.80 6.19 -7.67
C ALA A 31 -5.28 4.91 -6.99
N TYR A 32 -6.08 4.31 -6.11
CA TYR A 32 -5.70 3.05 -5.45
C TYR A 32 -5.45 1.90 -6.46
N GLN A 33 -6.31 1.78 -7.47
CA GLN A 33 -6.10 0.85 -8.58
C GLN A 33 -4.78 1.10 -9.33
N ALA A 34 -4.44 2.36 -9.60
CA ALA A 34 -3.18 2.69 -10.25
C ALA A 34 -1.97 2.26 -9.40
N TYR A 35 -2.07 2.29 -8.07
CA TYR A 35 -1.03 1.78 -7.17
C TYR A 35 -0.91 0.25 -7.26
N GLU A 36 -2.02 -0.50 -7.15
CA GLU A 36 -1.99 -1.97 -7.27
C GLU A 36 -1.50 -2.44 -8.65
N TYR A 37 -1.76 -1.67 -9.70
CA TYR A 37 -1.32 -1.98 -11.06
C TYR A 37 0.08 -1.45 -11.39
N GLY A 38 0.76 -0.80 -10.44
CA GLY A 38 2.10 -0.22 -10.66
C GLY A 38 2.12 0.91 -11.71
N LYS A 39 1.00 1.59 -11.94
CA LYS A 39 0.86 2.66 -12.94
C LYS A 39 1.16 4.05 -12.38
N SER A 40 1.20 4.19 -11.07
CA SER A 40 1.48 5.45 -10.38
C SER A 40 2.07 5.17 -9.00
N GLU A 41 2.86 6.11 -8.50
CA GLU A 41 3.38 6.06 -7.13
C GLU A 41 2.47 6.86 -6.19
N PRO A 42 2.15 6.33 -4.99
CA PRO A 42 1.44 7.09 -3.98
C PRO A 42 2.32 8.22 -3.45
N ARG A 43 1.68 9.34 -3.07
CA ARG A 43 2.38 10.40 -2.35
C ARG A 43 2.69 9.95 -0.92
N MET A 44 3.62 10.64 -0.27
CA MET A 44 4.03 10.34 1.11
C MET A 44 2.84 10.23 2.08
N SER A 45 1.88 11.15 2.01
CA SER A 45 0.67 11.09 2.85
C SER A 45 -0.17 9.82 2.64
N THR A 46 -0.23 9.32 1.40
CA THR A 46 -0.94 8.09 1.07
C THR A 46 -0.17 6.86 1.54
N LEU A 47 1.16 6.88 1.47
CA LEU A 47 2.00 5.82 2.04
C LEU A 47 1.81 5.71 3.56
N ILE A 48 1.79 6.85 4.27
CA ILE A 48 1.51 6.89 5.71
C ILE A 48 0.11 6.32 5.99
N ALA A 49 -0.92 6.78 5.26
CA ALA A 49 -2.28 6.28 5.46
C ALA A 49 -2.42 4.76 5.19
N LEU A 50 -1.69 4.23 4.20
CA LEU A 50 -1.64 2.78 3.94
C LEU A 50 -0.92 2.03 5.07
N ALA A 51 0.19 2.58 5.58
CA ALA A 51 0.93 2.02 6.70
C ALA A 51 0.04 1.93 7.95
N ASP A 52 -0.64 3.02 8.29
CA ASP A 52 -1.59 3.07 9.41
C ASP A 52 -2.77 2.11 9.21
N PHE A 53 -3.33 2.05 7.99
CA PHE A 53 -4.45 1.15 7.66
C PHE A 53 -4.07 -0.33 7.79
N TYR A 54 -2.86 -0.68 7.34
CA TYR A 54 -2.36 -2.05 7.39
C TYR A 54 -1.65 -2.41 8.69
N ASP A 55 -1.43 -1.45 9.60
CA ASP A 55 -0.65 -1.62 10.82
C ASP A 55 0.77 -2.15 10.52
N LEU A 56 1.45 -1.46 9.59
CA LEU A 56 2.80 -1.78 9.13
C LEU A 56 3.69 -0.54 9.21
N SER A 57 4.99 -0.73 9.39
CA SER A 57 5.96 0.33 9.10
C SER A 57 6.03 0.63 7.60
N LEU A 58 6.58 1.80 7.24
CA LEU A 58 6.81 2.14 5.83
C LEU A 58 7.76 1.16 5.15
N ASP A 59 8.84 0.73 5.81
CA ASP A 59 9.80 -0.23 5.25
C ASP A 59 9.13 -1.57 4.92
N GLU A 60 8.27 -2.08 5.82
CA GLU A 60 7.48 -3.28 5.58
C GLU A 60 6.50 -3.08 4.42
N LEU A 61 5.74 -1.97 4.43
CA LEU A 61 4.77 -1.65 3.40
C LEU A 61 5.41 -1.62 2.00
N VAL A 62 6.56 -0.97 1.85
CA VAL A 62 7.27 -0.84 0.57
C VAL A 62 8.24 -1.99 0.27
N CYS A 63 8.21 -3.05 1.08
CA CYS A 63 9.08 -4.22 0.95
C CYS A 63 10.58 -3.90 0.97
N ARG A 64 10.99 -2.83 1.66
CA ARG A 64 12.41 -2.51 1.85
C ARG A 64 12.98 -3.45 2.91
N LYS A 65 13.95 -4.28 2.53
CA LYS A 65 14.77 -5.00 3.50
C LYS A 65 15.81 -4.04 4.07
N ALA A 66 15.87 -3.96 5.39
CA ALA A 66 16.92 -3.20 6.07
C ALA A 66 18.26 -3.94 5.90
N GLU A 67 19.01 -3.61 4.85
CA GLU A 67 20.45 -3.91 4.74
C GLU A 67 21.20 -2.77 5.44
N HIS A 68 21.05 -2.65 6.77
CA HIS A 68 21.99 -1.86 7.56
C HIS A 68 22.94 -2.86 8.20
N GLY A 69 24.00 -3.20 7.46
CA GLY A 69 25.19 -3.80 8.07
C GLY A 69 25.73 -2.83 9.11
N VAL A 70 25.74 -3.27 10.37
CA VAL A 70 26.55 -2.68 11.43
C VAL A 70 28.01 -3.01 11.15
#